data_AF-A0AAV0XUT8-F1
#
_entry.id   AF-A0AAV0XUT8-F1
#
_cell.length_a   1.000
_cell.length_b   1.000
_cell.length_c   1.000
_cell.angle_alpha   90.00
_cell.angle_beta   90.00
_cell.angle_gamma   90.00
#
_symmetry.space_group_name_H-M   'P 1'
#
loop_
_entity.id
_entity.type
_entity.pdbx_description
1 polymer ?
#
loop_
_entity_poly.entity_id
_entity_poly.type
_entity_poly.pdbx_seq_one_letter_code
_entity_poly.pdbx_strand_id
1 'polypeptide(L)'
;MSRYVIEALDTISEWDDNDTSNKARRLRSSILDIEFVISLFVLNKGFSIGLPLSKFLQKPNIDLKLAVQLANDTQKELQEIRTHADDVFKEIFEEVNVVAEKFDIEIKIPRLTKKQTNRCNIPLNTPEQYYRASIFIPYLDKFITELEERFNVHRSILSGFDSLFRENGPIEDIIILSNKYIEDLQNDGSQNQIIEAEYKLWQRKLMQTTEKPNNAVEAMAMCNQLIYPNIFKLLQILVTLPVSSATNERTFSNLKRIKTYPCQRED
;
A
#
# COMPACT_ATOMS: atom_id res chain seq x y z
N MET A 1 8.62 7.86 -21.74
CA MET A 1 8.03 9.15 -22.18
C MET A 1 7.65 9.05 -23.66
N SER A 2 6.42 9.43 -24.04
CA SER A 2 5.90 9.27 -25.41
C SER A 2 6.25 10.47 -26.28
N ARG A 3 6.89 10.24 -27.43
CA ARG A 3 7.21 11.28 -28.43
C ARG A 3 5.96 12.05 -28.88
N TYR A 4 4.85 11.34 -29.05
CA TYR A 4 3.56 11.93 -29.44
C TYR A 4 3.02 12.96 -28.44
N VAL A 5 3.31 12.79 -27.14
CA VAL A 5 2.87 13.74 -26.12
C VAL A 5 3.64 15.05 -26.24
N ILE A 6 4.95 14.98 -26.51
CA ILE A 6 5.77 16.18 -26.69
C ILE A 6 5.37 16.89 -27.98
N GLU A 7 5.22 16.17 -29.09
CA GLU A 7 4.78 16.73 -30.38
C GLU A 7 3.39 17.39 -30.28
N ALA A 8 2.47 16.78 -29.54
CA ALA A 8 1.16 17.38 -29.28
C ALA A 8 1.28 18.67 -28.46
N LEU A 9 2.13 18.69 -27.42
CA LEU A 9 2.34 19.90 -26.62
C LEU A 9 3.04 21.01 -27.42
N ASP A 10 3.97 20.65 -28.32
CA ASP A 10 4.59 21.58 -29.26
C ASP A 10 3.54 22.20 -30.18
N THR A 11 2.67 21.37 -30.78
CA THR A 11 1.60 21.85 -31.66
C THR A 11 0.62 22.77 -30.94
N ILE A 12 0.19 22.40 -29.72
CA ILE A 12 -0.75 23.22 -28.92
C ILE A 12 -0.08 24.51 -28.47
N SER A 13 1.24 24.52 -28.29
CA SER A 13 1.98 25.72 -27.93
C SER A 13 1.97 26.81 -29.02
N GLU A 14 1.64 26.46 -30.27
CA GLU A 14 1.58 27.40 -31.38
C GLU A 14 0.17 27.99 -31.60
N TRP A 15 -0.83 27.57 -30.82
CA TRP A 15 -2.21 28.05 -30.97
C TRP A 15 -2.36 29.53 -30.57
N ASP A 16 -3.29 30.21 -31.23
CA ASP A 16 -3.61 31.62 -30.98
C ASP A 16 -4.17 31.88 -29.57
N ASP A 17 -4.83 30.88 -28.97
CA ASP A 17 -5.31 30.98 -27.60
C ASP A 17 -4.14 30.99 -26.60
N ASN A 18 -3.85 32.18 -26.09
CA ASN A 18 -2.69 32.42 -25.25
C ASN A 18 -2.74 31.62 -23.94
N ASP A 19 -3.92 31.35 -23.37
CA ASP A 19 -4.02 30.56 -22.13
C ASP A 19 -3.66 29.09 -22.38
N THR A 20 -4.25 28.47 -23.40
CA THR A 20 -3.97 27.08 -23.78
C THR A 20 -2.52 26.90 -24.27
N SER A 21 -2.04 27.82 -25.10
CA SER A 21 -0.66 27.83 -25.61
C SER A 21 0.35 27.93 -24.46
N ASN A 22 0.15 28.83 -23.50
CA ASN A 22 1.04 28.96 -22.35
C ASN A 22 1.00 27.74 -21.42
N LYS A 23 -0.17 27.12 -21.20
CA LYS A 23 -0.28 25.86 -20.44
C LYS A 23 0.50 24.74 -21.12
N ALA A 24 0.41 24.61 -22.43
CA ALA A 24 1.14 23.60 -23.18
C ALA A 24 2.66 23.80 -23.07
N ARG A 25 3.17 25.03 -23.21
CA ARG A 25 4.60 25.34 -22.99
C ARG A 25 5.08 24.97 -21.59
N ARG A 26 4.28 25.27 -20.56
CA ARG A 26 4.61 24.93 -19.17
C ARG A 26 4.67 23.42 -18.97
N LEU A 27 3.65 22.68 -19.42
CA LEU A 27 3.62 21.22 -19.32
C LEU A 27 4.78 20.57 -20.06
N ARG A 28 5.11 21.07 -21.25
CA ARG A 28 6.27 20.61 -22.03
C ARG A 28 7.55 20.80 -21.24
N SER A 29 7.77 21.99 -20.70
CA SER A 29 8.93 22.31 -19.87
C SER A 29 9.01 21.39 -18.64
N SER A 30 7.88 21.15 -17.96
CA SER A 30 7.83 20.25 -16.80
C SER A 30 8.09 18.79 -17.12
N ILE A 31 7.59 18.27 -18.25
CA ILE A 31 7.78 16.87 -18.64
C ILE A 31 9.23 16.62 -19.09
N LEU A 32 9.89 17.62 -19.67
CA LEU A 32 11.30 17.56 -20.08
C LEU A 32 12.28 17.94 -18.97
N ASP A 33 11.80 18.23 -17.77
CA ASP A 33 12.66 18.49 -16.63
C ASP A 33 13.29 17.18 -16.11
N ILE A 34 14.59 17.23 -15.83
CA ILE A 34 15.36 16.05 -15.40
C ILE A 34 14.88 15.52 -14.04
N GLU A 35 14.44 16.39 -13.12
CA GLU A 35 13.90 15.98 -11.82
C GLU A 35 12.59 15.22 -12.01
N PHE A 36 11.74 15.68 -12.95
CA PHE A 36 10.51 14.98 -13.33
C PHE A 36 10.79 13.62 -13.94
N VAL A 37 11.73 13.53 -14.90
CA VAL A 37 12.10 12.27 -15.56
C VAL A 37 12.58 11.26 -14.52
N ILE A 38 13.55 11.62 -13.68
CA ILE A 38 14.08 10.73 -12.64
C ILE A 38 12.98 10.30 -11.67
N SER A 39 12.16 11.25 -11.20
CA SER A 39 11.03 10.94 -10.31
C SER A 39 10.07 9.94 -10.94
N LEU A 40 9.78 10.07 -12.24
CA LEU A 40 8.90 9.15 -12.96
C LEU A 40 9.48 7.73 -13.01
N PHE A 41 10.77 7.58 -13.31
CA PHE A 41 11.43 6.26 -13.34
C PHE A 41 11.50 5.63 -11.94
N VAL A 42 11.83 6.41 -10.92
CA VAL A 42 11.81 5.97 -9.51
C VAL A 42 10.42 5.50 -9.09
N LEU A 43 9.37 6.28 -9.41
CA LEU A 43 7.98 5.91 -9.15
C LEU A 43 7.59 4.63 -9.89
N ASN A 44 8.00 4.47 -11.15
CA ASN A 44 7.72 3.27 -11.92
C ASN A 44 8.34 2.03 -11.25
N LYS A 45 9.59 2.12 -10.80
CA LYS A 45 10.25 1.02 -10.07
C LYS A 45 9.49 0.67 -8.79
N GLY A 46 9.21 1.65 -7.94
CA GLY A 46 8.50 1.39 -6.68
C GLY A 46 7.08 0.85 -6.89
N PHE A 47 6.32 1.44 -7.81
CA PHE A 47 4.96 0.97 -8.12
C PHE A 47 4.93 -0.40 -8.77
N SER A 48 5.95 -0.80 -9.52
CA SER A 48 6.03 -2.16 -10.07
C SER A 48 6.03 -3.22 -8.96
N ILE A 49 6.72 -2.94 -7.85
CA ILE A 49 6.81 -3.82 -6.66
C ILE A 49 5.50 -3.78 -5.87
N GLY A 50 4.91 -2.59 -5.72
CA GLY A 50 3.62 -2.42 -5.03
C GLY A 50 2.40 -2.89 -5.82
N LEU A 51 2.54 -3.18 -7.12
CA LEU A 51 1.42 -3.48 -8.02
C LEU A 51 0.62 -4.73 -7.59
N PRO A 52 1.23 -5.88 -7.24
CA PRO A 52 0.49 -7.06 -6.83
C PRO A 52 -0.36 -6.80 -5.58
N LEU A 53 0.23 -6.14 -4.58
CA LEU A 53 -0.47 -5.75 -3.35
C LEU A 53 -1.63 -4.80 -3.66
N SER A 54 -1.40 -3.75 -4.45
CA SER A 54 -2.43 -2.80 -4.84
C SER A 54 -3.60 -3.48 -5.56
N LYS A 55 -3.34 -4.38 -6.51
CA LYS A 55 -4.38 -5.15 -7.20
C LYS A 55 -5.13 -6.08 -6.26
N PHE A 56 -4.43 -6.72 -5.31
CA PHE A 56 -5.04 -7.60 -4.34
C PHE A 56 -6.01 -6.84 -3.41
N LEU A 57 -5.59 -5.67 -2.91
CA LEU A 57 -6.39 -4.81 -2.04
C LEU A 57 -7.60 -4.17 -2.72
N GLN A 58 -7.69 -4.24 -4.05
CA GLN A 58 -8.82 -3.73 -4.82
C GLN A 58 -9.89 -4.78 -5.11
N LYS A 59 -9.69 -6.04 -4.69
CA LYS A 59 -10.68 -7.11 -4.82
C LYS A 59 -11.84 -6.89 -3.84
N PRO A 60 -13.07 -7.32 -4.17
CA PRO A 60 -14.23 -7.15 -3.29
C PRO A 60 -14.16 -8.04 -2.04
N ASN A 61 -13.65 -9.26 -2.19
CA ASN A 61 -13.46 -10.21 -1.10
C ASN A 61 -11.95 -10.37 -0.87
N ILE A 62 -11.46 -9.93 0.28
CA ILE A 62 -10.04 -9.93 0.63
C ILE A 62 -9.87 -10.71 1.92
N ASP A 63 -9.00 -11.72 1.89
CA ASP A 63 -8.53 -12.38 3.10
C ASP A 63 -7.47 -11.48 3.78
N LEU A 64 -7.76 -11.06 5.01
CA LEU A 64 -6.87 -10.23 5.82
C LEU A 64 -5.51 -10.88 6.02
N LYS A 65 -5.46 -12.20 6.24
CA LYS A 65 -4.20 -12.91 6.49
C LYS A 65 -3.28 -12.86 5.27
N LEU A 66 -3.84 -13.19 4.11
CA LEU A 66 -3.12 -13.13 2.84
C LEU A 66 -2.70 -11.69 2.49
N ALA A 67 -3.56 -10.70 2.77
CA ALA A 67 -3.22 -9.29 2.57
C ALA A 67 -2.02 -8.84 3.41
N VAL A 68 -2.00 -9.21 4.71
CA VAL A 68 -0.89 -8.89 5.61
C VAL A 68 0.39 -9.61 5.19
N GLN A 69 0.31 -10.87 4.76
CA GLN A 69 1.46 -11.60 4.23
C GLN A 69 2.04 -10.91 3.00
N LEU A 70 1.21 -10.61 2.00
CA LEU A 70 1.65 -9.92 0.78
C LEU A 70 2.22 -8.53 1.07
N ALA A 71 1.66 -7.82 2.06
CA ALA A 71 2.20 -6.53 2.50
C ALA A 71 3.59 -6.68 3.12
N ASN A 72 3.82 -7.70 3.96
CA ASN A 72 5.13 -7.98 4.54
C ASN A 72 6.16 -8.35 3.47
N ASP A 73 5.79 -9.16 2.49
CA ASP A 73 6.68 -9.56 1.41
C ASP A 73 7.03 -8.35 0.52
N THR A 74 6.04 -7.52 0.19
CA THR A 74 6.27 -6.25 -0.54
C THR A 74 7.21 -5.32 0.24
N GLN A 75 7.06 -5.26 1.57
CA GLN A 75 7.89 -4.42 2.43
C GLN A 75 9.34 -4.92 2.48
N LYS A 76 9.55 -6.25 2.56
CA LYS A 76 10.88 -6.86 2.53
C LYS A 76 11.61 -6.56 1.22
N GLU A 77 10.92 -6.72 0.08
CA GLU A 77 11.48 -6.38 -1.24
C GLU A 77 11.88 -4.89 -1.31
N LEU A 78 11.06 -3.98 -0.79
CA LEU A 78 11.41 -2.56 -0.74
C LEU A 78 12.62 -2.30 0.19
N GLN A 79 12.74 -3.02 1.30
CA GLN A 79 13.89 -2.93 2.21
C GLN A 79 15.17 -3.47 1.55
N GLU A 80 15.08 -4.56 0.79
CA GLU A 80 16.22 -5.11 0.03
C GLU A 80 16.70 -4.15 -1.07
N ILE A 81 15.77 -3.46 -1.74
CA ILE A 81 16.13 -2.40 -2.69
C ILE A 81 16.77 -1.22 -1.95
N ARG A 82 16.30 -0.91 -0.74
CA ARG A 82 16.86 0.16 0.07
C ARG A 82 18.28 -0.14 0.55
N THR A 83 18.63 -1.40 0.82
CA THR A 83 19.99 -1.83 1.18
C THR A 83 20.92 -1.85 -0.03
N HIS A 84 20.42 -2.22 -1.21
CA HIS A 84 21.15 -2.21 -2.48
C HIS A 84 20.86 -0.96 -3.33
N ALA A 85 20.60 0.17 -2.68
CA ALA A 85 20.11 1.37 -3.36
C ALA A 85 21.09 1.97 -4.37
N ASP A 86 22.39 1.77 -4.17
CA ASP A 86 23.43 2.21 -5.10
C ASP A 86 23.30 1.51 -6.47
N ASP A 87 23.26 0.18 -6.47
CA ASP A 87 23.22 -0.62 -7.70
C ASP A 87 21.89 -0.45 -8.44
N VAL A 88 20.77 -0.49 -7.70
CA VAL A 88 19.43 -0.34 -8.30
C VAL A 88 19.24 1.06 -8.88
N PHE A 89 19.74 2.10 -8.21
CA PHE A 89 19.63 3.46 -8.73
C PHE A 89 20.52 3.67 -9.95
N LYS A 90 21.68 3.01 -10.01
CA LYS A 90 22.56 3.08 -11.19
C LYS A 90 21.86 2.57 -12.44
N GLU A 91 21.18 1.42 -12.36
CA GLU A 91 20.38 0.89 -13.49
C GLU A 91 19.29 1.88 -13.93
N ILE A 92 18.57 2.47 -12.97
CA ILE A 92 17.56 3.49 -13.23
C ILE A 92 18.19 4.72 -13.92
N PHE A 93 19.36 5.14 -13.46
CA PHE A 93 20.04 6.32 -13.98
C PHE A 93 20.57 6.10 -15.40
N GLU A 94 21.00 4.88 -15.74
CA GLU A 94 21.36 4.49 -17.10
C GLU A 94 20.16 4.58 -18.06
N GLU A 95 18.97 4.11 -17.64
CA GLU A 95 17.74 4.28 -18.43
C GLU A 95 17.36 5.75 -18.61
N VAL A 96 17.54 6.57 -17.57
CA VAL A 96 17.30 8.01 -17.63
C VAL A 96 18.27 8.69 -18.60
N ASN A 97 19.55 8.31 -18.63
CA ASN A 97 20.54 8.86 -19.57
C ASN A 97 20.12 8.63 -21.03
N VAL A 98 19.66 7.43 -21.36
CA VAL A 98 19.15 7.11 -22.71
C VAL A 98 17.96 7.99 -23.09
N VAL A 99 17.05 8.23 -22.14
CA VAL A 99 15.90 9.13 -22.37
C VAL A 99 16.33 10.58 -22.47
N ALA A 100 17.28 11.02 -21.65
CA ALA A 100 17.80 12.38 -21.66
C ALA A 100 18.49 12.70 -22.99
N GLU A 101 19.35 11.81 -23.51
CA GLU A 101 19.97 11.95 -24.83
C GLU A 101 18.92 12.01 -25.96
N LYS A 102 17.89 11.16 -25.88
CA LYS A 102 16.83 11.12 -26.89
C LYS A 102 16.02 12.41 -27.00
N PHE A 103 15.87 13.14 -25.90
CA PHE A 103 15.06 14.36 -25.83
C PHE A 103 15.89 15.63 -25.60
N ASP A 104 17.21 15.55 -25.73
CA ASP A 104 18.16 16.65 -25.53
C ASP A 104 17.99 17.36 -24.17
N ILE A 105 17.83 16.54 -23.11
CA ILE A 105 17.66 17.01 -21.72
C ILE A 105 19.02 17.11 -21.05
N GLU A 106 19.38 18.31 -20.58
CA GLU A 106 20.60 18.53 -19.82
C GLU A 106 20.48 17.95 -18.39
N ILE A 107 21.35 16.98 -18.06
CA ILE A 107 21.44 16.41 -16.73
C ILE A 107 22.31 17.31 -15.85
N LYS A 108 21.67 18.16 -15.05
CA LYS A 108 22.36 19.07 -14.12
C LYS A 108 21.82 18.94 -12.71
N ILE A 109 22.70 19.17 -11.74
CA ILE A 109 22.30 19.33 -10.35
C ILE A 109 21.58 20.69 -10.23
N PRO A 110 20.37 20.75 -9.64
CA PRO A 110 19.67 22.01 -9.42
C PRO A 110 20.51 22.98 -8.59
N ARG A 111 20.31 24.30 -8.78
CA ARG A 111 21.08 25.32 -8.07
C ARG A 111 20.87 25.22 -6.56
N LEU A 112 21.86 24.74 -5.81
CA LEU A 112 21.79 24.62 -4.36
C LEU A 112 22.05 25.98 -3.69
N THR A 113 21.07 26.50 -2.97
CA THR A 113 21.25 27.68 -2.10
C THR A 113 22.01 27.31 -0.83
N LYS A 114 23.08 28.06 -0.51
CA LYS A 114 23.97 27.82 0.66
C LYS A 114 23.28 27.83 2.03
N LYS A 115 22.01 28.27 2.12
CA LYS A 115 21.20 28.31 3.36
C LYS A 115 19.95 27.41 3.22
N GLN A 116 20.11 26.10 3.14
CA GLN A 116 18.99 25.16 3.27
C GLN A 116 19.18 24.33 4.54
N THR A 117 18.28 24.50 5.50
CA THR A 117 18.31 23.81 6.81
C THR A 117 17.57 22.47 6.81
N ASN A 118 16.69 22.23 5.83
CA ASN A 118 15.78 21.08 5.81
C ASN A 118 16.12 20.03 4.73
N ARG A 119 17.24 20.18 4.00
CA ARG A 119 17.69 19.23 2.95
C ARG A 119 19.10 18.74 3.25
N CYS A 120 19.40 17.49 2.86
CA CYS A 120 20.70 16.87 3.02
C CYS A 120 21.74 17.56 2.10
N ASN A 121 22.68 18.30 2.69
CA ASN A 121 23.75 19.02 2.00
C ASN A 121 25.05 18.19 1.98
N ILE A 122 24.99 16.98 1.39
CA ILE A 122 26.21 16.22 1.12
C ILE A 122 26.84 16.84 -0.15
N PRO A 123 28.16 17.14 -0.19
CA PRO A 123 28.84 17.51 -1.43
C PRO A 123 28.88 16.28 -2.33
N LEU A 124 27.78 16.04 -3.06
CA LEU A 124 27.65 14.91 -3.97
C LEU A 124 28.23 15.37 -5.30
N ASN A 125 29.31 14.72 -5.71
CA ASN A 125 30.14 15.17 -6.83
C ASN A 125 29.55 14.80 -8.20
N THR A 126 28.47 13.99 -8.24
CA THR A 126 27.80 13.58 -9.48
C THR A 126 26.27 13.77 -9.41
N PRO A 127 25.59 14.06 -10.54
CA PRO A 127 24.13 14.12 -10.60
C PRO A 127 23.46 12.83 -10.12
N GLU A 128 24.05 11.67 -10.43
CA GLU A 128 23.56 10.37 -9.97
C GLU A 128 23.48 10.28 -8.44
N GLN A 129 24.58 10.62 -7.75
CA GLN A 129 24.62 10.61 -6.30
C GLN A 129 23.61 11.59 -5.68
N TYR A 130 23.47 12.77 -6.30
CA TYR A 130 22.51 13.79 -5.88
C TYR A 130 21.07 13.28 -5.93
N TYR A 131 20.63 12.75 -7.07
CA TYR A 131 19.26 12.31 -7.26
C TYR A 131 18.93 11.04 -6.49
N ARG A 132 19.91 10.15 -6.28
CA ARG A 132 19.74 9.00 -5.38
C ARG A 132 19.42 9.44 -3.96
N ALA A 133 20.19 10.39 -3.42
CA ALA A 133 20.04 10.86 -2.04
C ALA A 133 18.82 11.77 -1.84
N SER A 134 18.44 12.54 -2.86
CA SER A 134 17.35 13.53 -2.77
C SER A 134 15.98 13.00 -3.17
N ILE A 135 15.90 12.00 -4.05
CA ILE A 135 14.64 11.47 -4.59
C ILE A 135 14.47 10.00 -4.23
N PHE A 136 15.39 9.14 -4.67
CA PHE A 136 15.20 7.69 -4.59
C PHE A 136 15.11 7.16 -3.15
N ILE A 137 16.10 7.52 -2.32
CA ILE A 137 16.14 7.09 -0.92
C ILE A 137 14.94 7.63 -0.13
N PRO A 138 14.63 8.95 -0.15
CA PRO A 138 13.46 9.48 0.55
C PRO A 138 12.14 8.86 0.09
N TYR A 139 12.01 8.57 -1.21
CA TYR A 139 10.83 7.90 -1.74
C TYR A 139 10.66 6.49 -1.17
N LEU A 140 11.71 5.67 -1.17
CA LEU A 140 11.67 4.31 -0.62
C LEU A 140 11.36 4.33 0.88
N ASP A 141 12.03 5.19 1.65
CA ASP A 141 11.83 5.31 3.09
C ASP A 141 10.38 5.72 3.41
N LYS A 142 9.82 6.66 2.65
CA LYS A 142 8.42 7.05 2.79
C LYS A 142 7.48 5.91 2.41
N PHE A 143 7.72 5.19 1.32
CA PHE A 143 6.86 4.09 0.89
C PHE A 143 6.85 2.94 1.92
N ILE A 144 8.02 2.56 2.43
CA ILE A 144 8.15 1.55 3.49
C ILE A 144 7.40 1.98 4.76
N THR A 145 7.55 3.25 5.16
CA THR A 145 6.90 3.79 6.37
C THR A 145 5.37 3.80 6.24
N GLU A 146 4.84 4.24 5.09
CA GLU A 146 3.39 4.26 4.84
C GLU A 146 2.80 2.84 4.81
N LEU A 147 3.53 1.86 4.25
CA LEU A 147 3.11 0.46 4.29
C LEU A 147 3.11 -0.08 5.73
N GLU A 148 4.13 0.25 6.52
CA GLU A 148 4.20 -0.14 7.94
C GLU A 148 3.02 0.43 8.74
N GLU A 149 2.82 1.75 8.67
CA GLU A 149 1.74 2.45 9.39
C GLU A 149 0.36 1.90 9.01
N ARG A 150 0.13 1.62 7.72
CA ARG A 150 -1.14 1.09 7.23
C ARG A 150 -1.43 -0.33 7.74
N PHE A 151 -0.44 -1.21 7.78
CA PHE A 151 -0.65 -2.63 8.11
C PHE A 151 -0.36 -2.98 9.58
N ASN A 152 0.21 -2.08 10.38
CA ASN A 152 0.51 -2.34 11.78
C ASN A 152 -0.73 -2.72 12.62
N VAL A 153 -1.84 -2.01 12.43
CA VAL A 153 -3.11 -2.32 13.10
C VAL A 153 -3.63 -3.70 12.66
N HIS A 154 -3.54 -4.01 11.37
CA HIS A 154 -3.96 -5.31 10.84
C HIS A 154 -3.10 -6.46 11.36
N ARG A 155 -1.79 -6.26 11.54
CA ARG A 155 -0.88 -7.25 12.14
C ARG A 155 -1.21 -7.53 13.60
N SER A 156 -1.41 -6.48 14.39
CA SER A 156 -1.74 -6.61 15.82
C SER A 156 -3.12 -7.24 16.06
N ILE A 157 -4.08 -6.99 15.16
CA ILE A 157 -5.35 -7.71 15.18
C ILE A 157 -5.13 -9.18 14.84
N LEU A 158 -4.47 -9.48 13.71
CA LEU A 158 -4.27 -10.85 13.24
C LEU A 158 -3.48 -11.71 14.24
N SER A 159 -2.52 -11.14 14.97
CA SER A 159 -1.78 -11.86 16.00
C SER A 159 -2.69 -12.37 17.12
N GLY A 160 -3.71 -11.60 17.52
CA GLY A 160 -4.69 -12.08 18.51
C GLY A 160 -5.52 -13.25 17.97
N PHE A 161 -5.86 -13.23 16.68
CA PHE A 161 -6.66 -14.27 16.04
C PHE A 161 -5.83 -15.48 15.57
N ASP A 162 -4.50 -15.42 15.60
CA ASP A 162 -3.60 -16.48 15.10
C ASP A 162 -3.83 -17.80 15.86
N SER A 163 -4.16 -17.71 17.15
CA SER A 163 -4.54 -18.82 18.03
C SER A 163 -5.78 -19.59 17.54
N LEU A 164 -6.66 -19.00 16.73
CA LEU A 164 -7.82 -19.69 16.16
C LEU A 164 -7.47 -20.57 14.94
N PHE A 165 -6.29 -20.37 14.35
CA PHE A 165 -5.82 -21.09 13.17
C PHE A 165 -4.72 -22.11 13.47
N ARG A 166 -4.02 -21.97 14.60
CA ARG A 166 -2.90 -22.82 15.00
C ARG A 166 -3.27 -23.73 16.16
N GLU A 167 -2.58 -24.87 16.22
CA GLU A 167 -2.61 -25.76 17.36
C GLU A 167 -1.83 -25.16 18.53
N ASN A 168 -2.29 -25.42 19.75
CA ASN A 168 -1.64 -24.97 20.98
C ASN A 168 -1.48 -23.45 21.08
N GLY A 169 -2.41 -22.69 20.50
CA GLY A 169 -2.42 -21.23 20.69
C GLY A 169 -2.60 -20.88 22.18
N PRO A 170 -1.88 -19.88 22.71
CA PRO A 170 -1.97 -19.50 24.11
C PRO A 170 -3.38 -19.00 24.42
N ILE A 171 -3.87 -19.33 25.61
CA ILE A 171 -5.24 -19.03 26.00
C ILE A 171 -5.42 -17.55 26.31
N GLU A 172 -4.33 -16.89 26.69
CA GLU A 172 -4.23 -15.46 26.95
C GLU A 172 -4.64 -14.65 25.71
N ASP A 173 -4.27 -15.07 24.50
CA ASP A 173 -4.64 -14.38 23.25
C ASP A 173 -6.15 -14.30 23.08
N ILE A 174 -6.84 -15.40 23.40
CA ILE A 174 -8.30 -15.49 23.31
C ILE A 174 -8.99 -14.66 24.38
N ILE A 175 -8.43 -14.62 25.59
CA ILE A 175 -8.96 -13.78 26.68
C ILE A 175 -8.82 -12.29 26.32
N ILE A 176 -7.68 -11.90 25.72
CA ILE A 176 -7.48 -10.52 25.26
C ILE A 176 -8.47 -10.18 24.13
N LEU A 177 -8.66 -11.09 23.17
CA LEU A 177 -9.64 -10.92 22.10
C LEU A 177 -11.08 -10.84 22.63
N SER A 178 -11.46 -11.71 23.57
CA SER A 178 -12.82 -11.74 24.11
C SER A 178 -13.14 -10.46 24.86
N ASN A 179 -12.18 -9.93 25.62
CA ASN A 179 -12.32 -8.64 26.28
C ASN A 179 -12.43 -7.48 25.27
N LYS A 180 -11.70 -7.56 24.15
CA LYS A 180 -11.75 -6.53 23.09
C LYS A 180 -13.10 -6.48 22.36
N TYR A 181 -13.72 -7.63 22.13
CA TYR A 181 -14.98 -7.77 21.41
C TYR A 181 -16.15 -8.16 22.33
N ILE A 182 -16.08 -7.75 23.60
CA ILE A 182 -16.99 -8.20 24.66
C ILE A 182 -18.48 -7.91 24.35
N GLU A 183 -18.75 -6.80 23.68
CA GLU A 183 -20.10 -6.35 23.30
C GLU A 183 -20.72 -7.21 22.18
N ASP A 184 -19.89 -7.84 21.35
CA ASP A 184 -20.33 -8.66 20.21
C ASP A 184 -20.57 -10.14 20.58
N LEU A 185 -20.07 -10.56 21.74
CA LEU A 185 -20.08 -11.95 22.21
C LEU A 185 -21.31 -12.27 23.06
N GLN A 186 -21.63 -13.56 23.20
CA GLN A 186 -22.74 -13.97 24.05
C GLN A 186 -22.38 -13.71 25.52
N ASN A 187 -23.23 -12.96 26.23
CA ASN A 187 -22.94 -12.48 27.57
C ASN A 187 -24.01 -12.93 28.57
N ASP A 188 -23.64 -13.91 29.40
CA ASP A 188 -24.43 -14.51 30.48
C ASP A 188 -23.71 -14.41 31.84
N GLY A 189 -22.72 -13.52 31.96
CA GLY A 189 -22.04 -13.20 33.23
C GLY A 189 -20.88 -14.13 33.61
N SER A 190 -20.61 -15.19 32.85
CA SER A 190 -19.47 -16.13 33.03
C SER A 190 -18.57 -16.22 31.78
N GLN A 191 -18.43 -15.11 31.06
CA GLN A 191 -17.90 -15.05 29.70
C GLN A 191 -16.49 -15.64 29.55
N ASN A 192 -15.55 -15.35 30.46
CA ASN A 192 -14.18 -15.86 30.35
C ASN A 192 -14.11 -17.38 30.52
N GLN A 193 -14.88 -17.97 31.44
CA GLN A 193 -14.86 -19.42 31.68
C GLN A 193 -15.52 -20.20 30.52
N ILE A 194 -16.62 -19.65 29.98
CA ILE A 194 -17.34 -20.27 28.86
C ILE A 194 -16.48 -20.22 27.60
N ILE A 195 -15.90 -19.06 27.28
CA ILE A 195 -15.00 -18.89 26.13
C ILE A 195 -13.76 -19.76 26.27
N GLU A 196 -13.19 -19.87 27.47
CA GLU A 196 -12.03 -20.72 27.74
C GLU A 196 -12.34 -22.21 27.45
N ALA A 197 -13.48 -22.70 27.93
CA ALA A 197 -13.93 -24.07 27.69
C ALA A 197 -14.20 -24.33 26.21
N GLU A 198 -14.88 -23.39 25.55
CA GLU A 198 -15.21 -23.44 24.13
C GLU A 198 -13.94 -23.46 23.27
N TYR A 199 -12.97 -22.60 23.58
CA TYR A 199 -11.66 -22.55 22.91
C TYR A 199 -10.86 -23.84 23.10
N LYS A 200 -10.84 -24.41 24.31
CA LYS A 200 -10.17 -25.71 24.56
C LYS A 200 -10.78 -26.84 23.71
N LEU A 201 -12.09 -26.86 23.56
CA LEU A 201 -12.78 -27.84 22.71
C LEU A 201 -12.52 -27.59 21.22
N TRP A 202 -12.46 -26.32 20.80
CA TRP A 202 -12.08 -25.94 19.44
C TRP A 202 -10.64 -26.38 19.11
N GLN A 203 -9.68 -26.12 20.01
CA GLN A 203 -8.28 -26.55 19.88
C GLN A 203 -8.15 -28.07 19.74
N ARG A 204 -8.92 -28.85 20.52
CA ARG A 204 -8.96 -30.31 20.37
C ARG A 204 -9.48 -30.76 19.01
N LYS A 205 -10.49 -30.07 18.47
CA LYS A 205 -11.01 -30.34 17.12
C LYS A 205 -9.96 -30.04 16.05
N LEU A 206 -9.24 -28.92 16.17
CA LEU A 206 -8.15 -28.56 15.26
C LEU A 206 -7.05 -29.62 15.24
N MET A 207 -6.63 -30.12 16.41
CA MET A 207 -5.62 -31.19 16.52
C MET A 207 -6.05 -32.51 15.89
N GLN A 208 -7.35 -32.79 15.84
CA GLN A 208 -7.89 -34.02 15.25
C GLN A 208 -8.09 -33.91 13.74
N THR A 209 -8.02 -32.70 13.17
CA THR A 209 -8.31 -32.47 11.76
C THR A 209 -7.01 -32.45 10.95
N THR A 210 -6.94 -33.25 9.89
CA THR A 210 -5.77 -33.31 8.99
C THR A 210 -5.65 -32.09 8.09
N GLU A 211 -6.78 -31.49 7.68
CA GLU A 211 -6.84 -30.26 6.88
C GLU A 211 -7.10 -29.05 7.79
N LYS A 212 -6.08 -28.22 7.98
CA LYS A 212 -6.15 -27.02 8.82
C LYS A 212 -6.68 -25.83 8.01
N PRO A 213 -7.51 -24.97 8.61
CA PRO A 213 -7.99 -23.79 7.92
C PRO A 213 -6.84 -22.81 7.67
N ASN A 214 -6.62 -22.45 6.42
CA ASN A 214 -5.60 -21.49 6.04
C ASN A 214 -6.08 -20.05 6.21
N ASN A 215 -7.39 -19.83 6.11
CA ASN A 215 -8.03 -18.51 6.19
C ASN A 215 -9.24 -18.49 7.14
N ALA A 216 -9.69 -17.28 7.48
CA ALA A 216 -10.82 -17.06 8.38
C ALA A 216 -12.14 -17.66 7.88
N VAL A 217 -12.33 -17.72 6.56
CA VAL A 217 -13.55 -18.24 5.92
C VAL A 217 -13.62 -19.76 6.05
N GLU A 218 -12.51 -20.47 5.82
CA GLU A 218 -12.37 -21.91 6.02
C GLU A 218 -12.55 -22.26 7.50
N ALA A 219 -11.93 -21.52 8.41
CA ALA A 219 -12.10 -21.73 9.84
C ALA A 219 -13.57 -21.55 10.26
N MET A 220 -14.25 -20.53 9.72
CA MET A 220 -15.67 -20.28 9.99
C MET A 220 -16.56 -21.40 9.42
N ALA A 221 -16.24 -21.95 8.24
CA ALA A 221 -16.96 -23.07 7.66
C ALA A 221 -16.79 -24.38 8.47
N MET A 222 -15.63 -24.57 9.09
CA MET A 222 -15.36 -25.71 9.98
C MET A 222 -15.95 -25.52 11.39
N CYS A 223 -16.18 -24.27 11.80
CA CYS A 223 -16.69 -23.93 13.12
C CYS A 223 -18.22 -24.08 13.17
N ASN A 224 -18.72 -25.01 13.98
CA ASN A 224 -20.15 -25.18 14.17
C ASN A 224 -20.65 -24.16 15.20
N GLN A 225 -21.49 -23.20 14.75
CA GLN A 225 -22.03 -22.12 15.57
C GLN A 225 -22.80 -22.60 16.82
N LEU A 226 -23.42 -23.78 16.80
CA LEU A 226 -24.15 -24.33 17.95
C LEU A 226 -23.23 -24.90 19.03
N ILE A 227 -22.06 -25.39 18.61
CA ILE A 227 -21.07 -26.01 19.52
C ILE A 227 -20.10 -24.94 20.04
N TYR A 228 -19.74 -24.00 19.17
CA TYR A 228 -18.77 -22.95 19.45
C TYR A 228 -19.32 -21.56 19.06
N PRO A 229 -20.32 -21.03 19.80
CA PRO A 229 -20.95 -19.75 19.47
C PRO A 229 -20.00 -18.54 19.56
N ASN A 230 -19.14 -18.45 20.59
CA ASN A 230 -18.23 -17.31 20.76
C ASN A 230 -17.05 -17.37 19.80
N ILE A 231 -16.49 -18.56 19.57
CA ILE A 231 -15.43 -18.78 18.59
C ILE A 231 -15.94 -18.50 17.18
N PHE A 232 -17.16 -18.96 16.84
CA PHE A 232 -17.79 -18.62 15.58
C PHE A 232 -17.97 -17.11 15.43
N LYS A 233 -18.38 -16.41 16.49
CA LYS A 233 -18.53 -14.96 16.47
C LYS A 233 -17.20 -14.22 16.29
N LEU A 234 -16.13 -14.67 16.94
CA LEU A 234 -14.77 -14.15 16.74
C LEU A 234 -14.30 -14.35 15.29
N LEU A 235 -14.52 -15.54 14.71
CA LEU A 235 -14.23 -15.79 13.30
C LEU A 235 -15.06 -14.92 12.36
N GLN A 236 -16.34 -14.70 12.68
CA GLN A 236 -17.22 -13.80 11.94
C GLN A 236 -16.69 -12.37 11.95
N ILE A 237 -16.30 -11.85 13.12
CA ILE A 237 -15.70 -10.52 13.27
C ILE A 237 -14.49 -10.41 12.35
N LEU A 238 -13.57 -11.37 12.41
CA LEU A 238 -12.36 -11.39 11.58
C LEU A 238 -12.66 -11.37 10.08
N VAL A 239 -13.64 -12.14 9.60
CA VAL A 239 -14.06 -12.15 8.19
C VAL A 239 -14.67 -10.81 7.75
N THR A 240 -15.30 -10.09 8.68
CA THR A 240 -15.93 -8.78 8.39
C THR A 240 -14.99 -7.58 8.52
N LEU A 241 -13.75 -7.77 8.98
CA LEU A 241 -12.82 -6.66 9.16
C LEU A 241 -12.47 -6.02 7.80
N PRO A 242 -12.65 -4.70 7.65
CA PRO A 242 -12.29 -4.02 6.43
C PRO A 242 -10.77 -4.02 6.26
N VAL A 243 -10.28 -4.74 5.26
CA VAL A 243 -8.85 -4.77 4.88
C VAL A 243 -8.50 -3.58 3.97
N SER A 244 -9.50 -3.06 3.26
CA SER A 244 -9.34 -2.02 2.24
C SER A 244 -10.63 -1.22 2.08
N SER A 245 -10.50 0.10 1.98
CA SER A 245 -11.58 1.03 1.63
C SER A 245 -11.79 1.17 0.12
N ALA A 246 -10.97 0.51 -0.72
CA ALA A 246 -10.91 0.79 -2.16
C ALA A 246 -12.26 0.62 -2.89
N THR A 247 -13.08 -0.36 -2.49
CA THR A 247 -14.42 -0.57 -3.07
C THR A 247 -15.37 0.57 -2.72
N ASN A 248 -15.35 1.02 -1.46
CA ASN A 248 -16.17 2.14 -0.99
C ASN A 248 -15.71 3.44 -1.66
N GLU A 249 -14.41 3.70 -1.71
CA GLU A 249 -13.81 4.87 -2.35
C GLU A 249 -14.08 4.93 -3.86
N ARG A 250 -14.05 3.79 -4.57
CA ARG A 250 -14.42 3.72 -6.00
C ARG A 250 -15.89 4.11 -6.20
N THR A 251 -16.77 3.62 -5.33
CA THR A 251 -18.20 3.94 -5.36
C THR A 251 -18.43 5.43 -5.09
N PHE A 252 -17.76 5.99 -4.07
CA PHE A 252 -17.82 7.42 -3.78
C PHE A 252 -17.19 8.30 -4.87
N SER A 253 -16.13 7.83 -5.52
CA SER A 253 -15.49 8.55 -6.65
C SER A 253 -16.42 8.63 -7.85
N ASN A 254 -17.12 7.54 -8.17
CA ASN A 254 -18.15 7.53 -9.23
C ASN A 254 -19.30 8.47 -8.88
N LEU A 255 -19.79 8.43 -7.64
CA LEU A 255 -20.79 9.36 -7.11
C LEU A 255 -20.33 10.82 -7.20
N LYS A 256 -19.07 11.10 -6.84
CA LYS A 256 -18.49 12.45 -6.96
C LYS A 256 -18.54 12.91 -8.42
N ARG A 257 -18.12 12.09 -9.38
CA ARG A 257 -18.23 12.43 -10.82
C ARG A 257 -19.66 12.75 -11.21
N ILE A 258 -20.63 11.93 -10.81
CA ILE A 258 -22.06 12.19 -11.09
C ILE A 258 -22.53 13.50 -10.43
N LYS A 259 -22.04 13.84 -9.23
CA LYS A 259 -22.42 15.07 -8.53
C LYS A 259 -21.72 16.33 -9.07
N THR A 260 -20.50 16.21 -9.59
CA THR A 260 -19.72 17.38 -10.06
C THR A 260 -20.04 17.77 -11.51
N TYR A 261 -20.43 16.82 -12.36
CA TYR A 261 -20.77 17.09 -13.76
C TYR A 261 -22.05 17.92 -14.00
N PRO A 262 -23.14 17.80 -13.21
CA PRO A 262 -24.34 18.64 -13.42
C PRO A 262 -24.15 20.10 -13.01
N CYS A 263 -23.08 20.48 -12.30
CA CYS A 263 -22.81 21.87 -11.91
C CYS A 263 -21.90 22.65 -12.87
N GLN A 264 -21.52 22.11 -14.04
CA GLN A 264 -20.71 22.83 -15.05
C GLN A 264 -21.50 23.15 -16.33
N ARG A 265 -22.82 23.12 -16.29
CA ARG A 265 -23.71 23.57 -17.37
C ARG A 265 -24.81 24.47 -16.81
N GLU A 266 -24.41 25.65 -16.39
CA GLU A 266 -25.27 26.85 -16.30
C GLU A 266 -24.30 28.01 -16.08
N ASP A 267 -23.94 28.65 -17.19
CA ASP A 267 -23.53 30.06 -17.40
C ASP A 267 -22.69 30.20 -18.67
#